data_AF-A0A7C5JF13-F1
#
_entry.id   AF-A0A7C5JF13-F1
#
_cell.length_a   1.000
_cell.length_b   1.000
_cell.length_c   1.000
_cell.angle_alpha   90.00
_cell.angle_beta   90.00
_cell.angle_gamma   90.00
#
_symmetry.space_group_name_H-M   'P 1'
#
loop_
_entity.id
_entity.type
_entity.pdbx_description
1 polymer ?
#
loop_
_entity_poly.entity_id
_entity_poly.type
_entity_poly.pdbx_seq_one_letter_code
_entity_poly.pdbx_strand_id
1 'polypeptide(L)'
;MKYLRACIVIILVVIPFTSFAAESTRQPTVDEIQKLDQIEKAKEALYKLKQFSDSITIKKYSDCIKAFGNQKFCQCLRNNLPVPVSFMLYTKIVTTPKDELGYAELDAENKKVVDVTLTVRENCVNQK
;
A
#
# COMPACT_ATOMS: atom_id res chain seq x y z
N MET A 1 73.78 32.94 -6.26
CA MET A 1 73.07 31.64 -6.19
C MET A 1 72.96 31.12 -4.75
N LYS A 2 72.28 31.86 -3.86
CA LYS A 2 72.03 31.42 -2.46
C LYS A 2 70.55 31.54 -2.07
N TYR A 3 69.81 32.46 -2.70
CA TYR A 3 68.37 32.65 -2.44
C TYR A 3 67.45 31.68 -3.20
N LEU A 4 67.92 31.05 -4.29
CA LEU A 4 67.10 30.08 -5.05
C LEU A 4 66.97 28.72 -4.32
N ARG A 5 67.89 28.41 -3.39
CA ARG A 5 67.82 27.21 -2.55
C ARG A 5 67.03 27.45 -1.24
N ALA A 6 66.74 28.70 -0.88
CA ALA A 6 65.97 29.03 0.31
C ALA A 6 64.45 28.93 0.10
N CYS A 7 63.96 29.09 -1.14
CA CYS A 7 62.52 29.00 -1.43
C CYS A 7 62.00 27.55 -1.50
N ILE A 8 62.86 26.55 -1.72
CA ILE A 8 62.45 25.14 -1.84
C ILE A 8 62.25 24.47 -0.47
N VAL A 9 62.89 24.98 0.59
CA VAL A 9 62.78 24.39 1.95
C VAL A 9 61.57 24.92 2.73
N ILE A 10 60.99 26.06 2.31
CA ILE A 10 59.85 26.69 3.01
C ILE A 10 58.49 26.10 2.57
N ILE A 11 58.41 25.39 1.45
CA ILE A 11 57.16 24.80 0.94
C ILE A 11 56.83 23.43 1.58
N LEU A 12 57.75 22.80 2.30
CA LEU A 12 57.57 21.46 2.87
C LEU A 12 57.21 21.42 4.38
N VAL A 13 57.02 22.57 5.03
CA VAL A 13 56.70 22.65 6.47
C VAL A 13 55.38 23.42 6.71
N VAL A 14 54.35 23.12 5.92
CA VAL A 14 52.96 23.57 6.17
C VAL A 14 51.96 22.42 6.00
N ILE A 15 52.38 21.21 6.35
CA ILE A 15 51.43 20.11 6.61
C ILE A 15 51.69 19.67 8.04
N PRO A 16 50.91 20.23 8.98
CA PRO A 16 50.32 19.30 9.91
C PRO A 16 48.84 19.59 10.12
N PHE A 17 48.14 18.51 10.48
CA PHE A 17 46.75 18.45 10.93
C PHE A 17 45.70 18.49 9.82
N THR A 18 45.48 17.28 9.29
CA THR A 18 44.16 16.62 9.32
C THR A 18 43.24 17.20 10.41
N SER A 19 42.59 18.32 10.11
CA SER A 19 41.40 18.72 10.84
C SER A 19 40.26 18.05 10.12
N PHE A 20 39.80 16.96 10.74
CA PHE A 20 38.49 16.37 10.53
C PHE A 20 37.51 17.43 10.02
N ALA A 21 36.89 17.17 8.87
CA ALA A 21 35.58 17.75 8.63
C ALA A 21 34.75 17.39 9.87
N ALA A 22 34.45 18.39 10.69
CA ALA A 22 33.42 18.26 11.69
C ALA A 22 32.13 18.08 10.89
N GLU A 23 31.82 16.82 10.57
CA GLU A 23 30.46 16.38 10.30
C GLU A 23 29.69 16.79 11.54
N SER A 24 29.09 17.99 11.50
CA SER A 24 28.09 18.41 12.46
C SER A 24 27.01 17.35 12.33
N THR A 25 27.12 16.33 13.18
CA THR A 25 26.06 15.36 13.39
C THR A 25 24.96 16.20 14.01
N ARG A 26 24.13 16.78 13.15
CA ARG A 26 22.92 17.49 13.50
C ARG A 26 22.09 16.42 14.19
N GLN A 27 22.24 16.32 15.52
CA GLN A 27 21.47 15.37 16.30
C GLN A 27 20.02 15.73 16.01
N PRO A 28 19.24 14.83 15.39
CA PRO A 28 17.86 15.12 15.09
C PRO A 28 17.20 15.47 16.41
N THR A 29 16.53 16.62 16.44
CA THR A 29 15.81 17.06 17.63
C THR A 29 14.81 15.97 18.02
N VAL A 30 14.52 15.81 19.32
CA VAL A 30 13.57 14.77 19.79
C VAL A 30 12.23 14.84 19.01
N ASP A 31 11.82 16.06 18.63
CA ASP A 31 10.64 16.31 17.79
C ASP A 31 10.78 15.80 16.35
N GLU A 32 11.97 15.89 15.74
CA GLU A 32 12.23 15.31 14.41
C GLU A 32 12.25 13.78 14.46
N ILE A 33 12.82 13.19 15.53
CA ILE A 33 12.82 11.73 15.72
C ILE A 33 11.38 11.21 15.90
N GLN A 34 10.56 11.90 16.70
CA GLN A 34 9.15 11.52 16.89
C GLN A 34 8.33 11.60 15.60
N LYS A 35 8.57 12.63 14.78
CA LYS A 35 7.90 12.74 13.46
C LYS A 35 8.33 11.63 12.51
N LEU A 36 9.61 11.28 12.49
CA LEU A 36 10.11 10.16 11.68
C LEU A 36 9.50 8.83 12.12
N ASP A 37 9.44 8.56 13.42
CA ASP A 37 8.80 7.36 13.99
C ASP A 37 7.31 7.27 13.64
N GLN A 38 6.57 8.40 13.71
CA GLN A 38 5.16 8.44 13.28
C GLN A 38 4.99 8.16 11.77
N ILE A 39 5.86 8.72 10.94
CA ILE A 39 5.84 8.49 9.49
C ILE A 39 6.17 7.03 9.17
N GLU A 40 7.14 6.43 9.84
CA GLU A 40 7.48 5.01 9.68
C GLU A 40 6.33 4.09 10.10
N LYS A 41 5.70 4.35 11.25
CA LYS A 41 4.52 3.62 11.71
C LYS A 41 3.35 3.74 10.73
N ALA A 42 3.10 4.94 10.19
CA ALA A 42 2.07 5.15 9.18
C ALA A 42 2.36 4.37 7.90
N LYS A 43 3.62 4.36 7.43
CA LYS A 43 4.04 3.56 6.27
C LYS A 43 3.86 2.07 6.50
N GLU A 44 4.23 1.57 7.68
CA GLU A 44 4.06 0.15 8.02
C GLU A 44 2.57 -0.24 8.05
N ALA A 45 1.71 0.60 8.64
CA ALA A 45 0.27 0.37 8.65
C ALA A 45 -0.32 0.35 7.23
N LEU A 46 0.07 1.30 6.38
CA LEU A 46 -0.34 1.33 4.97
C LEU A 46 0.13 0.09 4.21
N TYR A 47 1.35 -0.36 4.46
CA TYR A 47 1.90 -1.57 3.83
C TYR A 47 1.11 -2.83 4.25
N LYS A 48 0.81 -2.98 5.54
CA LYS A 48 -0.03 -4.08 6.04
C LYS A 48 -1.43 -4.06 5.45
N LEU A 49 -2.07 -2.89 5.39
CA LEU A 49 -3.38 -2.70 4.75
C LEU A 49 -3.35 -3.10 3.28
N LYS A 50 -2.30 -2.69 2.54
CA LYS A 50 -2.12 -3.05 1.14
C LYS A 50 -1.96 -4.56 0.97
N GLN A 51 -1.07 -5.20 1.73
CA GLN A 51 -0.89 -6.65 1.69
C GLN A 51 -2.18 -7.41 1.97
N PHE A 52 -2.95 -6.97 2.97
CA PHE A 52 -4.23 -7.56 3.29
C PHE A 52 -5.23 -7.41 2.13
N SER A 53 -5.35 -6.21 1.57
CA SER A 53 -6.20 -5.94 0.40
C SER A 53 -5.80 -6.78 -0.82
N ASP A 54 -4.50 -6.90 -1.10
CA ASP A 54 -3.96 -7.71 -2.21
C ASP A 54 -4.30 -9.18 -2.00
N SER A 55 -4.12 -9.70 -0.77
CA SER A 55 -4.45 -11.09 -0.42
C SER A 55 -5.93 -11.41 -0.61
N ILE A 56 -6.81 -10.48 -0.22
CA ILE A 56 -8.26 -10.57 -0.41
C ILE A 56 -8.58 -10.62 -1.90
N THR A 57 -7.96 -9.73 -2.68
CA THR A 57 -8.20 -9.60 -4.12
C THR A 57 -7.78 -10.87 -4.87
N ILE A 58 -6.61 -11.43 -4.54
CA ILE A 58 -6.12 -12.69 -5.08
C ILE A 58 -7.07 -13.84 -4.72
N LYS A 59 -7.52 -13.90 -3.46
CA LYS A 59 -8.44 -14.94 -2.99
C LYS A 59 -9.78 -14.89 -3.71
N LYS A 60 -10.39 -13.71 -3.87
CA LYS A 60 -11.66 -13.53 -4.62
C LYS A 60 -11.55 -14.07 -6.03
N TYR A 61 -10.46 -13.74 -6.72
CA TYR A 61 -10.21 -14.22 -8.07
C TYR A 61 -10.04 -15.74 -8.12
N SER A 62 -9.20 -16.31 -7.24
CA SER A 62 -8.96 -17.74 -7.19
C SER A 62 -10.25 -18.53 -6.91
N ASP A 63 -11.03 -18.11 -5.92
CA ASP A 63 -12.29 -18.76 -5.56
C ASP A 63 -13.31 -18.67 -6.70
N CYS A 64 -13.41 -17.52 -7.38
CA CYS A 64 -14.25 -17.36 -8.55
C CYS A 64 -13.84 -18.27 -9.71
N ILE A 65 -12.54 -18.33 -10.03
CA ILE A 65 -12.03 -19.18 -11.12
C ILE A 65 -12.32 -20.65 -10.83
N LYS A 66 -12.14 -21.10 -9.58
CA LYS A 66 -12.47 -22.47 -9.18
C LYS A 66 -13.96 -22.77 -9.33
N ALA A 67 -14.84 -21.80 -9.04
CA ALA A 67 -16.28 -21.99 -9.11
C ALA A 67 -16.84 -21.92 -10.54
N PHE A 68 -16.36 -20.97 -11.36
CA PHE A 68 -16.97 -20.63 -12.65
C PHE A 68 -16.08 -20.88 -13.87
N GLY A 69 -14.76 -20.99 -13.70
CA GLY A 69 -13.80 -21.20 -14.79
C GLY A 69 -13.68 -20.04 -15.81
N ASN A 70 -14.45 -18.96 -15.67
CA ASN A 70 -14.46 -17.85 -16.61
C ASN A 70 -13.51 -16.72 -16.18
N GLN A 71 -12.40 -16.57 -16.91
CA GLN A 71 -11.37 -15.58 -16.59
C GLN A 71 -11.86 -14.14 -16.68
N LYS A 72 -12.57 -13.76 -17.76
CA LYS A 72 -13.04 -12.39 -17.96
C LYS A 72 -14.04 -11.98 -16.88
N PHE A 73 -15.00 -12.85 -16.59
CA PHE A 73 -15.98 -12.66 -15.53
C PHE A 73 -15.29 -12.51 -14.16
N CYS A 74 -14.40 -13.42 -13.81
CA CYS A 74 -13.72 -13.39 -12.51
C CYS A 74 -12.76 -12.21 -12.37
N GLN A 75 -12.13 -11.75 -13.45
CA GLN A 75 -11.33 -10.54 -13.46
C GLN A 75 -12.20 -9.29 -13.29
N CYS A 76 -13.37 -9.25 -13.90
CA CYS A 76 -14.35 -8.19 -13.69
C CYS A 76 -14.80 -8.13 -12.23
N LEU A 77 -15.19 -9.27 -11.62
CA LEU A 77 -15.59 -9.32 -10.21
C LEU A 77 -14.45 -8.89 -9.28
N ARG A 78 -13.23 -9.38 -9.52
CA ARG A 78 -12.03 -9.01 -8.75
C ARG A 78 -11.83 -7.50 -8.67
N ASN A 79 -12.01 -6.82 -9.80
CA ASN A 79 -11.71 -5.39 -9.92
C ASN A 79 -12.84 -4.48 -9.42
N ASN A 80 -14.09 -4.96 -9.42
CA ASN A 80 -15.26 -4.10 -9.18
C ASN A 80 -16.03 -4.44 -7.89
N LEU A 81 -15.82 -5.61 -7.28
CA LEU A 81 -16.46 -5.92 -6.01
C LEU A 81 -15.90 -5.03 -4.88
N PRO A 82 -16.76 -4.51 -3.99
CA PRO A 82 -16.31 -3.78 -2.82
C PRO A 82 -15.29 -4.60 -2.02
N VAL A 83 -14.26 -3.94 -1.47
CA VAL A 83 -13.22 -4.56 -0.64
C VAL A 83 -13.80 -5.50 0.44
N PRO A 84 -14.81 -5.11 1.24
CA PRO A 84 -15.34 -5.98 2.30
C PRO A 84 -16.08 -7.23 1.77
N VAL A 85 -16.44 -7.28 0.49
CA VAL A 85 -17.22 -8.39 -0.07
C VAL A 85 -16.30 -9.52 -0.50
N SER A 86 -16.20 -10.56 0.32
CA SER A 86 -15.53 -11.83 -0.05
C SER A 86 -16.30 -12.56 -1.15
N PHE A 87 -15.67 -13.55 -1.81
CA PHE A 87 -16.37 -14.36 -2.82
C PHE A 87 -17.58 -15.12 -2.24
N MET A 88 -17.48 -15.64 -1.01
CA MET A 88 -18.59 -16.32 -0.33
C MET A 88 -19.73 -15.37 0.03
N LEU A 89 -19.41 -14.13 0.41
CA LEU A 89 -20.44 -13.12 0.66
C LEU A 89 -21.09 -12.69 -0.67
N TYR A 90 -20.30 -12.54 -1.73
CA TYR A 90 -20.80 -12.30 -3.08
C TYR A 90 -21.81 -13.38 -3.49
N THR A 91 -21.45 -14.67 -3.37
CA THR A 91 -22.36 -15.77 -3.73
C THR A 91 -23.65 -15.70 -2.93
N LYS A 92 -23.55 -15.52 -1.60
CA LYS A 92 -24.73 -15.35 -0.73
C LYS A 92 -25.62 -14.19 -1.21
N ILE A 93 -25.05 -13.02 -1.49
CA ILE A 93 -25.82 -11.84 -1.95
C ILE A 93 -26.53 -12.11 -3.28
N VAL A 94 -25.86 -12.75 -4.25
CA VAL A 94 -26.43 -12.92 -5.60
C VAL A 94 -27.39 -14.10 -5.73
N THR A 95 -27.36 -15.05 -4.78
CA THR A 95 -28.26 -16.22 -4.79
C THR A 95 -29.42 -16.09 -3.80
N THR A 96 -29.42 -15.09 -2.94
CA THR A 96 -30.45 -14.90 -1.91
C THR A 96 -31.33 -13.71 -2.28
N PRO A 97 -32.67 -13.85 -2.26
CA PRO A 97 -33.59 -12.72 -2.38
C PRO A 97 -33.26 -11.59 -1.39
N LYS A 98 -33.50 -10.34 -1.78
CA LYS A 98 -33.12 -9.16 -0.97
C LYS A 98 -33.80 -9.13 0.41
N ASP A 99 -35.06 -9.53 0.47
CA ASP A 99 -35.84 -9.67 1.70
C ASP A 99 -35.23 -10.73 2.65
N GLU A 100 -34.76 -11.84 2.12
CA GLU A 100 -34.08 -12.90 2.90
C GLU A 100 -32.65 -12.51 3.34
N LEU A 101 -32.08 -11.43 2.81
CA LEU A 101 -30.82 -10.86 3.29
C LEU A 101 -30.99 -9.95 4.52
N GLY A 102 -32.22 -9.74 4.99
CA GLY A 102 -32.53 -8.74 6.03
C GLY A 102 -32.23 -7.32 5.54
N TYR A 103 -32.40 -7.07 4.24
CA TYR A 103 -32.02 -5.81 3.62
C TYR A 103 -32.77 -4.62 4.21
N ALA A 104 -34.01 -4.78 4.68
CA ALA A 104 -34.79 -3.68 5.26
C ALA A 104 -34.14 -3.15 6.55
N GLU A 105 -33.56 -4.04 7.34
CA GLU A 105 -32.97 -3.82 8.66
C GLU A 105 -31.51 -3.34 8.59
N LEU A 106 -30.86 -3.46 7.42
CA LEU A 106 -29.49 -2.97 7.22
C LEU A 106 -29.42 -1.44 7.31
N ASP A 107 -28.30 -0.94 7.84
CA ASP A 107 -27.95 0.47 7.72
C ASP A 107 -27.66 0.88 6.26
N ALA A 108 -27.52 2.18 6.02
CA ALA A 108 -27.32 2.71 4.68
C ALA A 108 -26.02 2.22 4.00
N GLU A 109 -24.97 1.97 4.77
CA GLU A 109 -23.69 1.50 4.24
C GLU A 109 -23.79 0.05 3.77
N ASN A 110 -24.36 -0.81 4.60
CA ASN A 110 -24.56 -2.22 4.29
C ASN A 110 -25.57 -2.42 3.15
N LYS A 111 -26.63 -1.60 3.07
CA LYS A 111 -27.53 -1.55 1.90
C LYS A 111 -26.76 -1.25 0.63
N LYS A 112 -25.91 -0.22 0.64
CA LYS A 112 -25.07 0.15 -0.49
C LYS A 112 -24.13 -0.97 -0.91
N VAL A 113 -23.56 -1.72 0.05
CA VAL A 113 -22.71 -2.89 -0.26
C VAL A 113 -23.50 -3.96 -1.03
N VAL A 114 -24.72 -4.28 -0.59
CA VAL A 114 -25.59 -5.24 -1.29
C VAL A 114 -25.93 -4.72 -2.69
N ASP A 115 -26.35 -3.47 -2.81
CA ASP A 115 -26.76 -2.88 -4.09
C ASP A 115 -25.63 -2.84 -5.11
N VAL A 116 -24.46 -2.35 -4.70
CA VAL A 116 -23.27 -2.32 -5.56
C VAL A 116 -22.87 -3.73 -5.96
N THR A 117 -22.93 -4.70 -5.05
CA THR A 117 -22.60 -6.10 -5.37
C THR A 117 -23.51 -6.68 -6.46
N LEU A 118 -24.82 -6.41 -6.38
CA LEU A 118 -25.79 -6.84 -7.39
C LEU A 118 -25.55 -6.12 -8.73
N THR A 119 -25.31 -4.80 -8.72
CA THR A 119 -24.97 -4.06 -9.95
C THR A 119 -23.69 -4.57 -10.61
N VAL A 120 -22.65 -4.86 -9.83
CA VAL A 120 -21.38 -5.40 -10.33
C VAL A 120 -21.58 -6.76 -10.99
N ARG A 121 -22.40 -7.64 -10.39
CA ARG A 121 -22.75 -8.93 -11.00
C ARG A 121 -23.31 -8.73 -12.41
N GLU A 122 -24.35 -7.90 -12.56
CA GLU A 122 -24.99 -7.67 -13.86
C GLU A 122 -24.00 -7.13 -14.90
N ASN A 123 -23.14 -6.19 -14.50
CA ASN A 123 -22.11 -5.65 -15.37
C ASN A 123 -21.07 -6.70 -15.79
N CYS A 124 -20.69 -7.60 -14.89
CA CYS A 124 -19.66 -8.61 -15.14
C CYS A 124 -20.17 -9.81 -15.92
N VAL A 125 -21.44 -10.22 -15.78
CA VAL A 125 -22.02 -11.35 -16.53
C VAL A 125 -21.99 -11.09 -18.05
N ASN A 126 -22.06 -9.82 -18.46
CA ASN A 126 -22.01 -9.43 -19.86
C ASN A 126 -20.60 -9.46 -20.48
N GLN A 127 -19.55 -9.68 -19.67
CA GLN A 127 -18.17 -9.82 -20.12
C GLN A 127 -17.92 -11.26 -20.62
N LYS A 128 -18.48 -11.61 -21.80
CA LYS A 128 -18.23 -12.90 -22.49
C LYS A 128 -16.88 -12.88 -23.22
#